data_AF-A0AAU9J7K8-F1
#
_entry.id   AF-A0AAU9J7K8-F1
#
_cell.length_a   1.000
_cell.length_b   1.000
_cell.length_c   1.000
_cell.angle_alpha   90.00
_cell.angle_beta   90.00
_cell.angle_gamma   90.00
#
_symmetry.space_group_name_H-M   'P 1'
#
loop_
_entity.id
_entity.type
_entity.pdbx_description
1 polymer ?
#
loop_
_entity_poly.entity_id
_entity_poly.type
_entity_poly.pdbx_seq_one_letter_code
_entity_poly.pdbx_strand_id
1 'polypeptide(L)'
;MILQLSNEAVKAMLEAEKLAADSEGWEEIKLKVKTVKASRRKAAGDLYIVRVEGDMNRPAIEIMKYIKDINRKVEYDDIFESGYIIGILNDEMEIA
;
A
#
# COMPACT_ATOMS: atom_id res chain seq x y z
N MET A 1 7.09 -19.33 -13.88
CA MET A 1 5.96 -18.90 -13.05
C MET A 1 6.41 -18.30 -11.72
N ILE A 2 6.94 -19.08 -10.75
CA ILE A 2 7.41 -18.52 -9.46
C ILE A 2 8.44 -17.39 -9.64
N LEU A 3 9.48 -17.60 -10.45
CA LEU A 3 10.49 -16.56 -10.75
C LEU A 3 9.90 -15.29 -11.38
N GLN A 4 8.82 -15.41 -12.17
CA GLN A 4 8.18 -14.25 -12.80
C GLN A 4 7.42 -13.43 -11.76
N LEU A 5 6.65 -14.09 -10.89
CA LEU A 5 5.89 -13.44 -9.82
C LEU A 5 6.83 -12.76 -8.80
N SER A 6 7.94 -13.40 -8.45
CA SER A 6 8.97 -12.76 -7.62
C SER A 6 9.57 -11.52 -8.29
N ASN A 7 9.85 -11.58 -9.59
CA ASN A 7 10.35 -10.41 -10.33
C ASN A 7 9.32 -9.28 -10.41
N GLU A 8 8.03 -9.59 -10.53
CA GLU A 8 6.95 -8.60 -10.51
C GLU A 8 6.80 -7.94 -9.14
N ALA A 9 6.84 -8.71 -8.06
CA ALA A 9 6.82 -8.19 -6.69
C ALA A 9 7.99 -7.24 -6.42
N VAL A 10 9.21 -7.64 -6.82
CA VAL A 10 10.41 -6.78 -6.68
C VAL A 10 10.28 -5.50 -7.50
N LYS A 11 9.79 -5.57 -8.74
CA LYS A 11 9.56 -4.38 -9.57
C LYS A 11 8.54 -3.43 -8.95
N ALA A 12 7.44 -3.97 -8.42
CA ALA A 12 6.42 -3.16 -7.75
C ALA A 12 6.98 -2.46 -6.50
N MET A 13 7.79 -3.17 -5.70
CA MET A 13 8.46 -2.59 -4.53
C MET A 13 9.41 -1.44 -4.93
N LEU A 14 10.28 -1.66 -5.91
CA LEU A 14 11.23 -0.64 -6.37
C LEU A 14 10.52 0.60 -6.95
N GLU A 15 9.42 0.42 -7.67
CA GLU A 15 8.63 1.55 -8.19
C GLU A 15 7.95 2.30 -7.05
N ALA A 16 7.43 1.61 -6.03
CA ALA A 16 6.86 2.24 -4.85
C ALA A 16 7.90 3.06 -4.06
N GLU A 17 9.10 2.53 -3.86
CA GLU A 17 10.21 3.25 -3.21
C GLU A 17 10.60 4.50 -4.00
N LYS A 18 10.70 4.39 -5.32
CA LYS A 18 10.98 5.52 -6.20
C LYS A 18 9.89 6.59 -6.12
N LEU A 19 8.61 6.20 -6.12
CA LEU A 19 7.48 7.11 -5.96
C LEU A 19 7.45 7.78 -4.59
N ALA A 20 7.88 7.07 -3.54
CA ALA A 20 7.99 7.61 -2.20
C ALA A 20 9.11 8.66 -2.08
N ALA A 21 10.23 8.44 -2.79
CA ALA A 21 11.37 9.36 -2.82
C ALA A 21 11.14 10.60 -3.72
N ASP A 22 10.19 10.53 -4.65
CA ASP A 22 9.91 11.60 -5.61
C ASP A 22 9.12 12.75 -4.95
N SER A 23 9.64 13.98 -5.09
CA SER A 23 9.02 15.21 -4.60
C SER A 23 8.25 15.99 -5.67
N GLU A 24 8.35 15.62 -6.95
CA GLU A 24 7.82 16.41 -8.07
C GLU A 24 6.44 15.92 -8.56
N GLY A 25 5.63 16.86 -9.05
CA GLY A 25 4.36 16.56 -9.71
C GLY A 25 3.21 16.13 -8.80
N TRP A 26 3.37 16.25 -7.48
CA TRP A 26 2.33 15.93 -6.50
C TRP A 26 1.41 17.11 -6.20
N GLU A 27 0.11 16.89 -6.28
CA GLU A 27 -0.94 17.84 -5.91
C GLU A 27 -1.55 17.43 -4.56
N GLU A 28 -1.72 18.38 -3.63
CA GLU A 28 -2.34 18.10 -2.34
C GLU A 28 -3.86 17.80 -2.48
N ILE A 29 -4.31 16.77 -1.77
CA ILE A 29 -5.73 16.44 -1.62
C ILE A 29 -6.23 17.03 -0.30
N LYS A 30 -7.24 17.90 -0.37
CA LYS A 30 -7.88 18.46 0.83
C LYS A 30 -8.69 17.39 1.56
N LEU A 31 -8.17 16.93 2.70
CA LEU A 31 -8.84 16.01 3.60
C LEU A 31 -9.56 16.76 4.74
N LYS A 32 -10.62 16.16 5.28
CA LYS A 32 -11.29 16.65 6.50
C LYS A 32 -10.52 16.29 7.77
N VAL A 33 -9.69 15.26 7.72
CA VAL A 33 -8.91 14.71 8.83
C VAL A 33 -7.56 15.42 8.90
N LYS A 34 -7.12 15.82 10.10
CA LYS A 34 -5.86 16.58 10.29
C LYS A 34 -4.62 15.72 10.53
N THR A 35 -4.80 14.46 10.97
CA THR A 35 -3.71 13.52 11.28
C THR A 35 -3.16 12.81 10.05
N VAL A 36 -3.75 13.07 8.89
CA VAL A 36 -3.44 12.43 7.62
C VAL A 36 -3.29 13.51 6.56
N LYS A 37 -2.24 13.40 5.75
CA LYS A 37 -2.01 14.18 4.54
C LYS A 37 -2.12 13.25 3.36
N ALA A 38 -2.71 13.72 2.27
CA ALA A 38 -2.74 12.97 1.03
C ALA A 38 -2.36 13.87 -0.14
N SER A 39 -1.68 13.28 -1.10
CA SER A 39 -1.32 13.91 -2.38
C SER A 39 -1.60 12.94 -3.52
N ARG A 40 -1.75 13.48 -4.73
CA ARG A 40 -1.92 12.69 -5.95
C ARG A 40 -1.03 13.16 -7.07
N ARG A 41 -0.71 12.25 -7.98
CA ARG A 41 -0.03 12.54 -9.25
C ARG A 41 -0.76 11.84 -10.38
N LYS A 42 -0.84 12.46 -11.55
CA LYS A 42 -1.39 11.83 -12.75
C LYS A 42 -0.57 10.59 -13.15
N ALA A 43 -1.26 9.56 -13.59
CA ALA A 43 -0.71 8.34 -14.16
C ALA A 43 -1.34 8.06 -15.54
N ALA A 44 -0.89 7.01 -16.21
CA ALA A 44 -1.42 6.62 -17.51
C ALA A 44 -2.91 6.26 -17.44
N GLY A 45 -3.63 6.45 -18.55
CA GLY A 45 -5.03 6.03 -18.69
C GLY A 45 -6.01 6.82 -17.83
N ASP A 46 -5.78 8.13 -17.65
CA ASP A 46 -6.60 9.02 -16.80
C ASP A 46 -6.69 8.58 -15.32
N LEU A 47 -5.72 7.79 -14.88
CA LEU A 47 -5.59 7.35 -13.50
C LEU A 47 -4.77 8.34 -12.66
N TYR A 48 -4.85 8.19 -11.34
CA TYR A 48 -4.02 8.90 -10.38
C TYR A 48 -3.32 7.91 -9.46
N ILE A 49 -2.06 8.18 -9.16
CA ILE A 49 -1.36 7.59 -8.01
C ILE A 49 -1.69 8.48 -6.81
N VAL A 50 -2.07 7.86 -5.69
CA VAL A 50 -2.37 8.56 -4.44
C VAL A 50 -1.35 8.14 -3.39
N ARG A 51 -0.75 9.12 -2.73
CA ARG A 51 0.14 8.93 -1.58
C ARG A 51 -0.56 9.46 -0.34
N VAL A 52 -0.52 8.68 0.74
CA VAL A 52 -1.13 9.02 2.02
C VAL A 52 -0.08 8.87 3.11
N GLU A 53 0.07 9.89 3.94
CA GLU A 53 1.01 9.96 5.05
C GLU A 53 0.26 10.34 6.31
N GLY A 54 0.48 9.65 7.42
CA GLY A 54 -0.19 9.96 8.68
C GLY A 54 0.55 9.40 9.88
N ASP A 55 0.33 10.03 11.03
CA ASP A 55 0.94 9.64 12.29
C ASP A 55 0.02 8.69 13.06
N MET A 56 0.58 7.57 13.51
CA MET A 56 -0.10 6.62 14.38
C MET A 56 0.60 6.52 15.73
N ASN A 57 -0.16 6.63 16.82
CA ASN A 57 0.37 6.47 18.18
C ASN A 57 0.49 4.98 18.57
N ARG A 58 1.23 4.20 17.77
CA ARG A 58 1.49 2.76 17.97
C ARG A 58 2.88 2.38 17.44
N PRO A 59 3.53 1.35 18.00
CA PRO A 59 4.78 0.83 17.45
C PRO A 59 4.60 0.28 16.03
N ALA A 60 5.60 0.49 15.18
CA ALA A 60 5.59 0.01 13.79
C ALA A 60 5.36 -1.51 13.68
N ILE A 61 5.92 -2.30 14.61
CA ILE A 61 5.74 -3.76 14.65
C ILE A 61 4.27 -4.15 14.87
N GLU A 62 3.55 -3.41 15.72
CA GLU A 62 2.13 -3.68 15.94
C GLU A 62 1.30 -3.34 14.71
N ILE A 63 1.58 -2.19 14.08
CA ILE A 63 0.91 -1.77 12.83
C ILE A 63 1.11 -2.82 11.74
N MET A 64 2.34 -3.30 11.56
CA MET A 64 2.66 -4.32 10.57
C MET A 64 1.92 -5.64 10.79
N LYS A 65 1.68 -6.05 12.05
CA LYS A 65 0.89 -7.26 12.34
C LYS A 65 -0.53 -7.16 11.84
N TYR A 66 -1.17 -5.98 11.95
CA TYR A 66 -2.51 -5.77 11.41
C TYR A 66 -2.49 -5.71 9.88
N ILE A 67 -1.53 -4.99 9.28
CA ILE A 67 -1.45 -4.86 7.82
C ILE A 67 -1.27 -6.21 7.12
N LYS A 68 -0.45 -7.12 7.70
CA LYS A 68 -0.19 -8.44 7.12
C LYS A 68 -1.36 -9.43 7.27
N ASP A 69 -2.29 -9.18 8.18
CA ASP A 69 -3.39 -10.12 8.45
C ASP A 69 -4.60 -9.80 7.56
N ILE A 70 -4.53 -10.23 6.29
CA ILE A 70 -5.60 -9.96 5.33
C ILE A 70 -6.94 -10.57 5.76
N ASN A 71 -6.92 -11.70 6.46
CA ASN A 71 -8.13 -12.38 6.92
C ASN A 71 -8.87 -11.55 7.96
N ARG A 72 -8.13 -10.83 8.81
CA ARG A 72 -8.72 -9.93 9.82
C ARG A 72 -9.01 -8.54 9.31
N LYS A 73 -8.64 -8.21 8.07
CA LYS A 73 -8.86 -6.88 7.50
C LYS A 73 -10.34 -6.47 7.48
N VAL A 74 -11.22 -7.44 7.24
CA VAL A 74 -12.68 -7.24 7.28
C VAL A 74 -13.20 -6.81 8.66
N GLU A 75 -12.46 -7.03 9.74
CA GLU A 75 -12.86 -6.64 11.10
C GLU A 75 -12.78 -5.13 11.33
N TYR A 76 -11.96 -4.41 10.55
CA TYR A 76 -11.63 -3.02 10.82
C TYR A 76 -11.60 -2.10 9.59
N ASP A 77 -11.67 -2.64 8.37
CA ASP A 77 -11.69 -1.88 7.12
C ASP A 77 -13.09 -1.94 6.48
N ASP A 78 -13.87 -0.88 6.70
CA ASP A 78 -15.27 -0.77 6.25
C ASP A 78 -15.44 -0.84 4.72
N ILE A 79 -14.37 -0.60 3.94
CA ILE A 79 -14.40 -0.67 2.47
C ILE A 79 -13.83 -2.00 1.93
N PHE A 80 -13.32 -2.87 2.80
CA PHE A 80 -12.77 -4.17 2.41
C PHE A 80 -13.83 -5.26 2.51
N GLU A 81 -14.29 -5.77 1.36
CA GLU A 81 -15.32 -6.82 1.34
C GLU A 81 -14.77 -8.20 1.73
N SER A 82 -13.70 -8.65 1.06
CA SER A 82 -13.04 -9.92 1.34
C SER A 82 -11.70 -10.03 0.62
N GLY A 83 -10.84 -10.92 1.08
CA GLY A 83 -9.60 -11.31 0.42
C GLY A 83 -8.97 -12.50 1.15
N TYR A 84 -8.14 -13.27 0.45
CA TYR A 84 -7.48 -14.44 1.01
C TYR A 84 -6.16 -14.70 0.29
N ILE A 85 -5.19 -15.25 1.00
CA ILE A 85 -3.89 -15.61 0.42
C ILE A 85 -4.08 -16.85 -0.46
N ILE A 86 -3.79 -16.70 -1.76
CA ILE A 86 -3.83 -17.76 -2.77
C ILE A 86 -2.54 -18.59 -2.71
N GLY A 87 -1.42 -17.97 -2.36
CA GLY A 87 -0.14 -18.66 -2.24
C GLY A 87 0.95 -17.82 -1.59
N ILE A 88 1.88 -18.51 -0.93
CA ILE A 88 3.06 -17.90 -0.31
C ILE A 88 4.27 -18.25 -1.17
N LEU A 89 5.00 -17.23 -1.63
CA LEU A 89 6.21 -17.42 -2.43
C LEU A 89 7.45 -17.56 -1.53
N ASN A 90 7.53 -16.75 -0.47
CA ASN A 90 8.56 -16.78 0.58
C ASN A 90 8.11 -15.95 1.81
N ASP A 91 8.98 -15.80 2.81
CA ASP A 91 8.70 -15.07 4.06
C ASP A 91 8.33 -13.57 3.88
N GLU A 92 8.59 -13.01 2.69
CA GLU A 92 8.38 -11.60 2.37
C GLU A 92 7.35 -11.38 1.25
N MET A 93 6.87 -12.45 0.58
CA MET A 93 6.06 -12.36 -0.63
C MET A 93 4.88 -13.32 -0.63
N GLU A 94 3.70 -12.77 -0.81
CA GLU A 94 2.43 -13.48 -0.86
C GLU A 94 1.62 -13.04 -2.09
N ILE A 95 0.75 -13.92 -2.57
CA ILE A 95 -0.26 -13.65 -3.59
C ILE A 95 -1.60 -13.66 -2.87
N ALA A 96 -2.28 -12.52 -2.85
CA ALA A 96 -3.53 -12.31 -2.11
C ALA A 96 -4.53 -11.49 -2.93
#